data_AF-A0A954MU91-F1
#
_entry.id   AF-A0A954MU91-F1
#
_cell.length_a   1.000
_cell.length_b   1.000
_cell.length_c   1.000
_cell.angle_alpha   90.00
_cell.angle_beta   90.00
_cell.angle_gamma   90.00
#
_symmetry.space_group_name_H-M   'P 1'
#
loop_
_entity.id
_entity.type
_entity.pdbx_description
1 polymer ?
#
loop_
_entity_poly.entity_id
_entity_poly.type
_entity_poly.pdbx_seq_one_letter_code
_entity_poly.pdbx_strand_id
1 'polypeptide(L)'
;MQTQTQFETFAQMGGNASGLMANVCHPTDSSRILLGLMELSKSLADSSPLRGNQVVSPEVLRGLLTALQYRDQGIVRHSRRVSMLAKGVGEQLAWNPSQLRMLEVAGYLHDIGKIGVPDHILLKPGKLQHSEADLITLYHNIGISVLQACHVHPSVLEVLRHRQTFVNGVTNSFQQFGSEIPLGARILAVADAYDSLSTEQTYRSAKRHEEIIKILRDGAGKQFDGNVVHALERWLREGRLPAQSEHSTDDILEAICRQQFHEQDIILASTINQIFSHLHLLHQLYDGFSLIDSDMRYVVWSNGLEDILGYGATEMLGQSWNTKNPPYFDVDGKQPLEQACPVNRVLETGKQFTQDVQIRRKDGGMARVELQCVPLLDNEGRLHGVAEI
;
A
#
# COMPACT_ATOMS: atom_id res chain seq x y z
N MET A 1 29.31 33.77 -24.02
CA MET A 1 30.45 32.83 -24.00
C MET A 1 31.04 32.82 -22.60
N GLN A 2 30.32 32.25 -21.63
CA GLN A 2 30.74 32.17 -20.21
C GLN A 2 29.85 31.22 -19.39
N THR A 3 29.35 30.14 -19.99
CA THR A 3 28.48 29.14 -19.32
C THR A 3 28.93 27.70 -19.56
N GLN A 4 30.14 27.49 -20.08
CA GLN A 4 30.63 26.16 -20.48
C GLN A 4 31.76 25.63 -19.59
N THR A 5 32.14 26.35 -18.51
CA THR A 5 33.34 26.02 -17.72
C THR A 5 33.05 25.63 -16.27
N GLN A 6 31.80 25.32 -15.90
CA GLN A 6 31.45 24.83 -14.56
C GLN A 6 31.01 23.35 -14.52
N PHE A 7 30.92 22.68 -15.67
CA PHE A 7 30.54 21.25 -15.73
C PHE A 7 31.73 20.27 -15.67
N GLU A 8 32.97 20.74 -15.76
CA GLU A 8 34.14 19.84 -15.85
C GLU A 8 34.89 19.60 -14.52
N THR A 9 34.49 20.24 -13.42
CA THR A 9 35.20 20.08 -12.13
C THR A 9 34.61 18.98 -11.24
N PHE A 10 33.46 18.39 -11.58
CA PHE A 10 32.83 17.32 -10.79
C PHE A 10 33.33 15.89 -11.09
N ALA A 11 34.23 15.71 -12.07
CA ALA A 11 34.69 14.40 -12.51
C ALA A 11 35.90 13.82 -11.75
N GLN A 12 36.41 14.47 -10.68
CA GLN A 12 37.68 14.07 -10.05
C GLN A 12 37.66 13.76 -8.55
N MET A 13 36.51 13.60 -7.91
CA MET A 13 36.47 13.11 -6.53
C MET A 13 35.47 11.96 -6.36
N GLY A 14 35.92 10.76 -6.73
CA GLY A 14 35.24 9.51 -6.45
C GLY A 14 35.49 9.04 -5.01
N GLY A 15 34.44 8.51 -4.38
CA GLY A 15 34.53 7.82 -3.10
C GLY A 15 33.20 7.15 -2.70
N ASN A 16 33.00 5.91 -3.18
CA ASN A 16 32.09 4.87 -2.67
C ASN A 16 30.69 5.28 -2.19
N ALA A 17 29.75 5.45 -3.13
CA ALA A 17 28.30 5.40 -2.90
C ALA A 17 27.57 4.96 -4.19
N SER A 18 27.86 3.76 -4.69
CA SER A 18 27.53 3.33 -6.06
C SER A 18 26.38 2.32 -6.14
N GLY A 19 25.20 2.64 -5.60
CA GLY A 19 24.02 1.76 -5.70
C GLY A 19 22.69 2.46 -5.97
N LEU A 20 22.49 3.66 -5.42
CA LEU A 20 21.25 4.46 -5.61
C LEU A 20 21.46 5.70 -6.49
N MET A 21 22.67 5.92 -6.99
CA MET A 21 23.02 7.18 -7.65
C MET A 21 22.96 7.04 -9.17
N ALA A 22 22.18 7.93 -9.77
CA ALA A 22 21.97 8.16 -11.20
C ALA A 22 20.89 7.30 -11.88
N ASN A 23 19.65 7.79 -11.88
CA ASN A 23 19.05 8.40 -13.08
C ASN A 23 17.58 8.74 -12.84
N VAL A 24 17.18 9.99 -13.13
CA VAL A 24 15.78 10.36 -13.27
C VAL A 24 15.22 9.59 -14.47
N CYS A 25 14.34 8.63 -14.22
CA CYS A 25 13.77 7.77 -15.25
C CYS A 25 12.88 8.57 -16.22
N HIS A 26 12.91 8.22 -17.51
CA HIS A 26 11.95 8.74 -18.48
C HIS A 26 10.56 8.18 -18.14
N PRO A 27 9.48 8.99 -18.13
CA PRO A 27 8.14 8.59 -17.67
C PRO A 27 7.47 7.48 -18.49
N THR A 28 8.04 7.06 -19.62
CA THR A 28 7.54 5.96 -20.47
C THR A 28 8.32 4.65 -20.32
N ASP A 29 9.34 4.61 -19.46
CA ASP A 29 10.12 3.38 -19.21
C ASP A 29 9.45 2.59 -18.07
N SER A 30 8.33 1.95 -18.40
CA SER A 30 7.51 1.14 -17.49
C SER A 30 8.33 0.08 -16.76
N SER A 31 9.31 -0.51 -17.44
CA SER A 31 10.18 -1.54 -16.89
C SER A 31 11.00 -1.03 -15.70
N ARG A 32 11.50 0.21 -15.79
CA ARG A 32 12.30 0.84 -14.73
C ARG A 32 11.47 1.30 -13.55
N ILE A 33 10.26 1.82 -13.78
CA ILE A 33 9.40 2.27 -12.67
C ILE A 33 8.92 1.05 -11.86
N LEU A 34 8.54 -0.03 -12.54
CA LEU A 34 8.18 -1.29 -11.88
C LEU A 34 9.40 -1.97 -11.23
N LEU A 35 10.59 -1.85 -11.84
CA LEU A 35 11.83 -2.25 -11.20
C LEU A 35 12.08 -1.46 -9.91
N GLY A 36 11.81 -0.15 -9.86
CA GLY A 36 11.93 0.63 -8.64
C GLY A 36 11.09 0.06 -7.49
N LEU A 37 9.88 -0.43 -7.80
CA LEU A 37 9.04 -1.13 -6.84
C LEU A 37 9.63 -2.50 -6.44
N MET A 38 10.30 -3.21 -7.35
CA MET A 38 11.05 -4.43 -7.04
C MET A 38 12.34 -4.20 -6.25
N GLU A 39 13.06 -3.11 -6.49
CA GLU A 39 14.25 -2.74 -5.72
C GLU A 39 13.86 -2.36 -4.30
N LEU A 40 12.72 -1.66 -4.15
CA LEU A 40 12.09 -1.48 -2.85
C LEU A 40 11.76 -2.83 -2.20
N SER A 41 11.31 -3.82 -2.95
CA SER A 41 11.06 -5.18 -2.45
C SER A 41 12.36 -5.91 -2.04
N LYS A 42 13.39 -5.88 -2.90
CA LYS A 42 14.63 -6.66 -2.79
C LYS A 42 15.62 -6.09 -1.78
N SER A 43 15.73 -4.76 -1.69
CA SER A 43 16.50 -4.08 -0.64
C SER A 43 16.05 -4.48 0.76
N LEU A 44 14.86 -5.08 0.92
CA LEU A 44 14.27 -5.51 2.20
C LEU A 44 14.42 -7.00 2.47
N ALA A 45 14.35 -7.82 1.43
CA ALA A 45 14.64 -9.25 1.53
C ALA A 45 16.09 -9.48 1.99
N ASP A 46 17.03 -8.66 1.50
CA ASP A 46 18.46 -8.78 1.79
C ASP A 46 18.90 -8.10 3.10
N SER A 47 18.22 -7.04 3.54
CA SER A 47 18.66 -6.23 4.69
C SER A 47 18.21 -6.75 6.06
N SER A 48 17.06 -7.43 6.15
CA SER A 48 16.69 -8.34 7.24
C SER A 48 15.30 -8.91 7.01
N PRO A 49 15.10 -10.24 6.90
CA PRO A 49 13.75 -10.81 6.96
C PRO A 49 13.07 -10.36 8.25
N LEU A 50 11.77 -10.01 8.20
CA LEU A 50 10.99 -9.55 9.36
C LEU A 50 11.31 -10.42 10.59
N ARG A 51 11.97 -9.85 11.62
CA ARG A 51 12.37 -10.59 12.82
C ARG A 51 11.37 -10.36 13.95
N GLY A 52 10.95 -11.43 14.62
CA GLY A 52 10.05 -11.35 15.77
C GLY A 52 8.66 -10.82 15.39
N ASN A 53 8.15 -9.81 16.12
CA ASN A 53 6.82 -9.21 15.90
C ASN A 53 6.83 -8.04 14.89
N GLN A 54 7.88 -7.91 14.06
CA GLN A 54 7.91 -6.85 13.04
C GLN A 54 6.91 -7.15 11.92
N VAL A 55 6.09 -6.15 11.59
CA VAL A 55 5.11 -6.23 10.50
C VAL A 55 5.52 -5.41 9.27
N VAL A 56 6.58 -4.61 9.38
CA VAL A 56 7.19 -3.81 8.31
C VAL A 56 8.62 -3.44 8.76
N SER A 57 9.56 -3.32 7.83
CA SER A 57 10.89 -2.79 8.13
C SER A 57 10.81 -1.31 8.58
N PRO A 58 11.61 -0.89 9.58
CA PRO A 58 11.69 0.51 9.99
C PRO A 58 12.10 1.46 8.85
N GLU A 59 13.01 1.04 7.98
CA GLU A 59 13.50 1.82 6.84
C GLU A 59 12.39 2.06 5.82
N VAL A 60 11.61 1.04 5.52
CA VAL A 60 10.43 1.12 4.63
C VAL A 60 9.40 2.06 5.20
N LEU A 61 9.04 1.83 6.47
CA LEU A 61 8.03 2.64 7.14
C LEU A 61 8.46 4.11 7.13
N ARG A 62 9.75 4.39 7.41
CA ARG A 62 10.30 5.74 7.31
C ARG A 62 10.20 6.29 5.89
N GLY A 63 10.62 5.54 4.88
CA GLY A 63 10.57 5.97 3.48
C GLY A 63 9.17 6.31 2.99
N LEU A 64 8.21 5.43 3.24
CA LEU A 64 6.81 5.61 2.90
C LEU A 64 6.19 6.84 3.59
N LEU A 65 6.41 6.98 4.90
CA LEU A 65 5.90 8.11 5.66
C LEU A 65 6.57 9.42 5.27
N THR A 66 7.85 9.40 4.89
CA THR A 66 8.56 10.58 4.41
C THR A 66 8.04 11.04 3.05
N ALA A 67 7.74 10.08 2.15
CA ALA A 67 7.08 10.38 0.88
C ALA A 67 5.69 11.02 1.09
N LEU A 68 4.92 10.48 2.05
CA LEU A 68 3.63 11.05 2.42
C LEU A 68 3.77 12.44 3.07
N GLN A 69 4.78 12.65 3.91
CA GLN A 69 5.05 13.95 4.53
C GLN A 69 5.40 15.03 3.50
N TYR A 70 6.19 14.65 2.49
CA TYR A 70 6.54 15.53 1.37
C TYR A 70 5.30 15.95 0.58
N ARG A 71 4.32 15.05 0.47
CA ARG A 71 3.03 15.33 -0.15
C ARG A 71 2.16 16.26 0.70
N ASP A 72 1.93 15.89 1.96
CA ASP A 72 1.10 16.63 2.90
C ASP A 72 1.47 16.28 4.35
N GLN A 73 2.08 17.24 5.05
CA GLN A 73 2.47 17.09 6.45
C GLN A 73 1.29 16.89 7.41
N GLY A 74 0.10 17.40 7.05
CA GLY A 74 -1.12 17.24 7.83
C GLY A 74 -1.56 15.79 7.92
N ILE A 75 -1.40 15.04 6.83
CA ILE A 75 -1.76 13.62 6.77
C ILE A 75 -0.88 12.79 7.70
N VAL A 76 0.43 13.05 7.78
CA VAL A 76 1.32 12.31 8.69
C VAL A 76 0.97 12.55 10.16
N ARG A 77 0.62 13.79 10.52
CA ARG A 77 0.13 14.12 11.87
C ARG A 77 -1.19 13.41 12.18
N HIS A 78 -2.08 13.33 11.20
CA HIS A 78 -3.33 12.57 11.30
C HIS A 78 -3.06 11.07 11.50
N SER A 79 -2.26 10.44 10.63
CA SER A 79 -1.86 9.04 10.76
C SER A 79 -1.24 8.71 12.12
N ARG A 80 -0.46 9.64 12.70
CA ARG A 80 0.06 9.50 14.07
C ARG A 80 -1.05 9.36 15.10
N ARG A 81 -2.00 10.30 15.11
CA ARG A 81 -3.11 10.31 16.08
C ARG A 81 -4.05 9.12 15.88
N VAL A 82 -4.34 8.75 14.63
CA VAL A 82 -5.12 7.55 14.30
C VAL A 82 -4.47 6.28 14.83
N SER A 83 -3.16 6.13 14.62
CA SER A 83 -2.39 5.00 15.15
C SER A 83 -2.46 4.91 16.68
N MET A 84 -2.28 6.05 17.37
CA MET A 84 -2.37 6.13 18.83
C MET A 84 -3.77 5.77 19.35
N LEU A 85 -4.82 6.29 18.70
CA LEU A 85 -6.22 5.97 19.01
C LEU A 85 -6.50 4.49 18.79
N ALA A 86 -6.09 3.93 17.65
CA ALA A 86 -6.31 2.53 17.30
C ALA A 86 -5.61 1.57 18.28
N LYS A 87 -4.34 1.86 18.63
CA LYS A 87 -3.58 1.12 19.64
C LYS A 87 -4.25 1.20 21.01
N GLY A 88 -4.66 2.40 21.42
CA GLY A 88 -5.36 2.61 22.69
C GLY A 88 -6.68 1.86 22.81
N VAL A 89 -7.46 1.82 21.72
CA VAL A 89 -8.66 1.00 21.63
C VAL A 89 -8.31 -0.50 21.72
N GLY A 90 -7.26 -0.95 21.02
CA GLY A 90 -6.78 -2.33 21.09
C GLY A 90 -6.39 -2.75 22.51
N GLU A 91 -5.75 -1.87 23.27
CA GLU A 91 -5.41 -2.10 24.69
C GLU A 91 -6.66 -2.34 25.54
N GLN A 92 -7.71 -1.53 25.34
CA GLN A 92 -8.99 -1.70 26.04
C GLN A 92 -9.71 -2.99 25.68
N LEU A 93 -9.40 -3.56 24.51
CA LEU A 93 -9.88 -4.87 24.05
C LEU A 93 -8.92 -6.02 24.39
N ALA A 94 -7.90 -5.77 25.23
CA ALA A 94 -6.91 -6.74 25.68
C ALA A 94 -6.13 -7.43 24.55
N TRP A 95 -5.87 -6.70 23.46
CA TRP A 95 -5.03 -7.19 22.38
C TRP A 95 -3.58 -7.40 22.83
N ASN A 96 -2.94 -8.45 22.32
CA ASN A 96 -1.56 -8.74 22.64
C ASN A 96 -0.58 -7.78 21.92
N PRO A 97 0.70 -7.70 22.33
CA PRO A 97 1.65 -6.75 21.76
C PRO A 97 1.86 -6.88 20.24
N SER A 98 1.76 -8.07 19.67
CA SER A 98 1.89 -8.29 18.22
C SER A 98 0.70 -7.67 17.47
N GLN A 99 -0.52 -7.90 17.97
CA GLN A 99 -1.74 -7.33 17.40
C GLN A 99 -1.77 -5.80 17.53
N LEU A 100 -1.31 -5.25 18.66
CA LEU A 100 -1.17 -3.81 18.85
C LEU A 100 -0.17 -3.20 17.88
N ARG A 101 0.97 -3.86 17.65
CA ARG A 101 1.98 -3.40 16.68
C ARG A 101 1.45 -3.41 15.25
N MET A 102 0.67 -4.44 14.90
CA MET A 102 -0.03 -4.50 13.61
C MET A 102 -0.99 -3.30 13.44
N LEU A 103 -1.81 -2.99 14.45
CA LEU A 103 -2.71 -1.83 14.42
C LEU A 103 -1.99 -0.50 14.31
N GLU A 104 -0.89 -0.34 15.05
CA GLU A 104 -0.07 0.86 15.04
C GLU A 104 0.47 1.14 13.62
N VAL A 105 1.01 0.12 12.97
CA VAL A 105 1.51 0.22 11.59
C VAL A 105 0.36 0.44 10.59
N ALA A 106 -0.78 -0.22 10.78
CA ALA A 106 -1.97 0.02 9.97
C ALA A 106 -2.43 1.49 10.08
N GLY A 107 -2.44 2.06 11.29
CA GLY A 107 -2.73 3.46 11.52
C GLY A 107 -1.79 4.41 10.78
N TYR A 108 -0.49 4.11 10.75
CA TYR A 108 0.48 4.91 10.01
C TYR A 108 0.29 4.86 8.50
N LEU A 109 0.04 3.67 7.96
CA LEU A 109 0.04 3.43 6.52
C LEU A 109 -1.33 3.56 5.87
N HIS A 110 -2.41 3.77 6.63
CA HIS A 110 -3.75 3.75 6.07
C HIS A 110 -3.89 4.72 4.88
N ASP A 111 -3.41 5.95 5.03
CA ASP A 111 -3.54 6.97 4.00
C ASP A 111 -2.36 7.06 3.02
N ILE A 112 -1.52 6.02 2.93
CA ILE A 112 -0.39 6.02 1.99
C ILE A 112 -0.83 6.21 0.53
N GLY A 113 -2.05 5.78 0.19
CA GLY A 113 -2.64 5.98 -1.12
C GLY A 113 -2.74 7.45 -1.56
N LYS A 114 -2.85 8.38 -0.59
CA LYS A 114 -3.00 9.82 -0.85
C LYS A 114 -1.76 10.44 -1.52
N ILE A 115 -0.61 9.74 -1.50
CA ILE A 115 0.59 10.13 -2.27
C ILE A 115 0.23 10.35 -3.74
N GLY A 116 -0.50 9.42 -4.36
CA GLY A 116 -0.82 9.48 -5.79
C GLY A 116 -2.01 10.37 -6.17
N VAL A 117 -2.86 10.76 -5.23
CA VAL A 117 -4.12 11.46 -5.52
C VAL A 117 -3.84 12.86 -6.09
N PRO A 118 -4.43 13.27 -7.24
CA PRO A 118 -4.24 14.61 -7.82
C PRO A 118 -4.64 15.75 -6.87
N ASP A 119 -3.89 16.86 -6.91
CA ASP A 119 -4.10 18.02 -6.01
C ASP A 119 -5.51 18.59 -6.07
N HIS A 120 -6.08 18.69 -7.27
CA HIS A 120 -7.42 19.26 -7.46
C HIS A 120 -8.53 18.39 -6.84
N ILE A 121 -8.25 17.11 -6.56
CA ILE A 121 -9.15 16.20 -5.83
C ILE A 121 -8.81 16.24 -4.34
N LEU A 122 -7.53 16.09 -3.99
CA LEU A 122 -7.06 16.02 -2.61
C LEU A 122 -7.38 17.31 -1.82
N LEU A 123 -7.24 18.48 -2.45
CA LEU A 123 -7.40 19.80 -1.85
C LEU A 123 -8.78 20.43 -2.13
N LYS A 124 -9.70 19.67 -2.75
CA LYS A 124 -10.98 20.18 -3.24
C LYS A 124 -11.83 20.81 -2.14
N PRO A 125 -12.37 22.04 -2.34
CA PRO A 125 -13.42 22.58 -1.50
C PRO A 125 -14.72 21.80 -1.63
N GLY A 126 -15.15 21.15 -0.57
CA GLY A 126 -16.47 20.53 -0.47
C GLY A 126 -16.50 19.05 -0.84
N LYS A 127 -17.66 18.57 -1.31
CA LYS A 127 -17.89 17.15 -1.56
C LYS A 127 -17.25 16.71 -2.88
N LEU A 128 -16.72 15.50 -2.87
CA LEU A 128 -16.27 14.82 -4.07
C LEU A 128 -17.47 14.40 -4.94
N GLN A 129 -17.28 14.49 -6.25
CA GLN A 129 -18.14 13.85 -7.25
C GLN A 129 -17.92 12.34 -7.23
N HIS A 130 -18.84 11.58 -7.82
CA HIS A 130 -18.73 10.12 -7.84
C HIS A 130 -17.42 9.64 -8.47
N SER A 131 -17.07 10.18 -9.65
CA SER A 131 -15.81 9.86 -10.35
C SER A 131 -14.55 10.23 -9.55
N GLU A 132 -14.62 11.28 -8.72
CA GLU A 132 -13.52 11.67 -7.84
C GLU A 132 -13.40 10.71 -6.65
N ALA A 133 -14.52 10.22 -6.12
CA ALA A 133 -14.54 9.20 -5.09
C ALA A 133 -13.98 7.86 -5.61
N ASP A 134 -14.28 7.49 -6.85
CA ASP A 134 -13.72 6.31 -7.50
C ASP A 134 -12.19 6.40 -7.62
N LEU A 135 -11.67 7.59 -7.93
CA LEU A 135 -10.23 7.84 -7.93
C LEU A 135 -9.61 7.68 -6.54
N ILE A 136 -10.27 8.14 -5.47
CA ILE A 136 -9.79 7.90 -4.10
C ILE A 136 -9.70 6.41 -3.80
N THR A 137 -10.72 5.63 -4.18
CA THR A 137 -10.72 4.16 -4.04
C THR A 137 -9.60 3.52 -4.85
N LEU A 138 -9.38 3.98 -6.08
CA LEU A 138 -8.28 3.52 -6.91
C LEU A 138 -6.92 3.76 -6.26
N TYR A 139 -6.67 4.98 -5.76
CA TYR A 139 -5.41 5.29 -5.08
C TYR A 139 -5.24 4.56 -3.74
N HIS A 140 -6.34 4.21 -3.07
CA HIS A 140 -6.30 3.27 -1.95
C HIS A 140 -5.77 1.90 -2.39
N ASN A 141 -6.30 1.34 -3.46
CA ASN A 141 -5.86 0.04 -4.01
C ASN A 141 -4.40 0.08 -4.48
N ILE A 142 -3.99 1.14 -5.18
CA ILE A 142 -2.59 1.36 -5.56
C ILE A 142 -1.70 1.41 -4.31
N GLY A 143 -2.15 2.10 -3.27
CA GLY A 143 -1.48 2.13 -1.97
C GLY A 143 -1.27 0.71 -1.43
N ILE A 144 -2.28 -0.15 -1.45
CA ILE A 144 -2.14 -1.56 -1.05
C ILE A 144 -1.10 -2.29 -1.91
N SER A 145 -1.10 -2.14 -3.23
CA SER A 145 -0.11 -2.76 -4.12
C SER A 145 1.32 -2.31 -3.82
N VAL A 146 1.53 -1.03 -3.49
CA VAL A 146 2.84 -0.54 -3.04
C VAL A 146 3.23 -1.19 -1.71
N LEU A 147 2.31 -1.30 -0.75
CA LEU A 147 2.59 -1.94 0.53
C LEU A 147 2.87 -3.45 0.39
N GLN A 148 2.24 -4.15 -0.56
CA GLN A 148 2.53 -5.54 -0.90
C GLN A 148 3.98 -5.69 -1.36
N ALA A 149 4.40 -4.84 -2.30
CA ALA A 149 5.77 -4.83 -2.81
C ALA A 149 6.79 -4.50 -1.72
N CYS A 150 6.43 -3.62 -0.79
CA CYS A 150 7.25 -3.30 0.38
C CYS A 150 7.23 -4.39 1.47
N HIS A 151 6.67 -5.58 1.18
CA HIS A 151 6.57 -6.71 2.11
C HIS A 151 5.93 -6.37 3.46
N VAL A 152 4.97 -5.44 3.46
CA VAL A 152 4.17 -5.19 4.65
C VAL A 152 3.37 -6.44 4.97
N HIS A 153 3.40 -6.85 6.24
CA HIS A 153 2.84 -8.12 6.68
C HIS A 153 1.35 -8.24 6.28
N PRO A 154 0.91 -9.41 5.77
CA PRO A 154 -0.45 -9.59 5.25
C PRO A 154 -1.57 -9.17 6.20
N SER A 155 -1.38 -9.34 7.52
CA SER A 155 -2.38 -8.91 8.52
C SER A 155 -2.61 -7.38 8.56
N VAL A 156 -1.58 -6.57 8.26
CA VAL A 156 -1.74 -5.11 8.12
C VAL A 156 -2.52 -4.80 6.85
N LEU A 157 -2.14 -5.43 5.72
CA LEU A 157 -2.81 -5.24 4.43
C LEU A 157 -4.30 -5.58 4.52
N GLU A 158 -4.62 -6.67 5.21
CA GLU A 158 -5.99 -7.15 5.43
C GLU A 158 -6.85 -6.14 6.21
N VAL A 159 -6.26 -5.51 7.24
CA VAL A 159 -6.89 -4.41 7.98
C VAL A 159 -7.12 -3.19 7.09
N LEU A 160 -6.13 -2.84 6.26
CA LEU A 160 -6.21 -1.65 5.42
C LEU A 160 -7.27 -1.80 4.32
N ARG A 161 -7.38 -2.98 3.69
CA ARG A 161 -8.38 -3.29 2.65
C ARG A 161 -9.82 -3.12 3.12
N HIS A 162 -10.09 -3.51 4.36
CA HIS A 162 -11.46 -3.53 4.90
C HIS A 162 -11.85 -2.30 5.71
N ARG A 163 -10.97 -1.30 5.83
CA ARG A 163 -11.21 -0.16 6.74
C ARG A 163 -12.41 0.71 6.36
N GLN A 164 -12.74 0.77 5.06
CA GLN A 164 -13.86 1.58 4.56
C GLN A 164 -15.19 0.80 4.55
N THR A 165 -15.17 -0.49 4.88
CA THR A 165 -16.36 -1.35 4.85
C THR A 165 -17.29 -1.03 6.01
N PHE A 166 -18.57 -0.76 5.71
CA PHE A 166 -19.58 -0.52 6.74
C PHE A 166 -20.02 -1.82 7.40
N VAL A 167 -20.24 -1.77 8.72
CA VAL A 167 -20.64 -2.93 9.53
C VAL A 167 -22.02 -3.49 9.14
N ASN A 168 -22.94 -2.66 8.63
CA ASN A 168 -24.28 -3.08 8.18
C ASN A 168 -24.34 -3.65 6.76
N GLY A 169 -23.23 -3.67 6.01
CA GLY A 169 -23.17 -4.17 4.63
C GLY A 169 -23.10 -5.69 4.49
N VAL A 170 -22.97 -6.45 5.58
CA VAL A 170 -22.90 -7.92 5.55
C VAL A 170 -24.30 -8.49 5.41
N THR A 171 -24.78 -8.58 4.17
CA THR A 171 -26.02 -9.27 3.83
C THR A 171 -25.77 -10.77 3.72
N ASN A 172 -25.98 -11.52 4.80
CA ASN A 172 -26.93 -12.65 4.81
C ASN A 172 -26.94 -13.41 6.14
N SER A 173 -28.17 -13.62 6.64
CA SER A 173 -28.59 -14.71 7.54
C SER A 173 -27.75 -14.98 8.79
N PHE A 174 -28.14 -14.37 9.91
CA PHE A 174 -28.04 -14.92 11.27
C PHE A 174 -26.67 -15.45 11.75
N GLN A 175 -25.55 -14.95 11.21
CA GLN A 175 -24.22 -15.14 11.82
C GLN A 175 -23.57 -13.77 12.04
N GLN A 176 -23.38 -13.43 13.32
CA GLN A 176 -22.48 -12.40 13.86
C GLN A 176 -22.25 -11.14 13.00
N PHE A 177 -23.03 -10.09 13.25
CA PHE A 177 -22.78 -8.74 12.73
C PHE A 177 -21.27 -8.37 12.86
N GLY A 178 -20.58 -8.21 11.72
CA GLY A 178 -19.18 -7.80 11.64
C GLY A 178 -18.12 -8.90 11.78
N SER A 179 -18.46 -10.21 11.68
CA SER A 179 -17.45 -11.28 11.73
C SER A 179 -16.54 -11.35 10.48
N GLU A 180 -17.05 -10.92 9.32
CA GLU A 180 -16.29 -10.92 8.05
C GLU A 180 -15.28 -9.77 7.94
N ILE A 181 -15.50 -8.67 8.68
CA ILE A 181 -14.59 -7.53 8.71
C ILE A 181 -13.58 -7.75 9.85
N PRO A 182 -12.26 -7.77 9.55
CA PRO A 182 -11.23 -7.88 10.56
C PRO A 182 -11.44 -6.87 11.70
N LEU A 183 -11.36 -7.32 12.95
CA LEU A 183 -11.55 -6.42 14.10
C LEU A 183 -10.57 -5.23 14.06
N GLY A 184 -9.36 -5.42 13.53
CA GLY A 184 -8.41 -4.33 13.32
C GLY A 184 -8.92 -3.24 12.36
N ALA A 185 -9.64 -3.62 11.30
CA ALA A 185 -10.24 -2.68 10.35
C ALA A 185 -11.37 -1.87 11.01
N ARG A 186 -12.20 -2.53 11.84
CA ARG A 186 -13.25 -1.88 12.62
C ARG A 186 -12.69 -0.88 13.64
N ILE A 187 -11.60 -1.24 14.31
CA ILE A 187 -10.86 -0.34 15.22
C ILE A 187 -10.33 0.87 14.45
N LEU A 188 -9.66 0.63 13.32
CA LEU A 188 -9.05 1.68 12.52
C LEU A 188 -10.10 2.66 11.97
N ALA A 189 -11.26 2.17 11.51
CA ALA A 189 -12.35 3.01 11.02
C ALA A 189 -12.90 3.97 12.09
N VAL A 190 -13.04 3.49 13.34
CA VAL A 190 -13.49 4.32 14.46
C VAL A 190 -12.42 5.34 14.87
N ALA A 191 -11.15 4.93 14.89
CA ALA A 191 -10.02 5.80 15.21
C ALA A 191 -9.86 6.94 14.18
N ASP A 192 -9.89 6.61 12.89
CA ASP A 192 -9.85 7.57 11.77
C ASP A 192 -11.03 8.56 11.85
N ALA A 193 -12.25 8.06 12.01
CA ALA A 193 -13.43 8.91 12.14
C ALA A 193 -13.33 9.89 13.32
N TYR A 194 -12.87 9.42 14.48
CA TYR A 194 -12.67 10.28 15.65
C TYR A 194 -11.63 11.38 15.36
N ASP A 195 -10.45 11.01 14.85
CA ASP A 195 -9.39 11.98 14.59
C ASP A 195 -9.81 13.01 13.55
N SER A 196 -10.37 12.53 12.43
CA SER A 196 -10.89 13.35 11.36
C SER A 196 -11.90 14.38 11.89
N LEU A 197 -12.85 13.98 12.74
CA LEU A 197 -13.87 14.89 13.30
C LEU A 197 -13.31 15.85 14.37
N SER A 198 -12.23 15.46 15.06
CA SER A 198 -11.59 16.27 16.11
C SER A 198 -10.54 17.26 15.59
N THR A 199 -10.14 17.13 14.32
CA THR A 199 -9.14 17.99 13.69
C THR A 199 -9.80 19.04 12.81
N GLU A 200 -9.27 20.25 12.83
CA GLU A 200 -9.67 21.31 11.91
C GLU A 200 -9.22 20.96 10.47
N GLN A 201 -10.15 21.08 9.53
CA GLN A 201 -9.91 20.90 8.11
C GLN A 201 -10.20 22.22 7.38
N THR A 202 -9.63 22.41 6.20
CA THR A 202 -9.75 23.63 5.38
C THR A 202 -11.20 24.15 5.22
N TYR A 203 -12.19 23.25 5.30
CA TYR A 203 -13.61 23.57 5.10
C TYR A 203 -14.49 23.21 6.32
N ARG A 204 -13.91 22.77 7.43
CA ARG A 204 -14.66 22.28 8.59
C ARG A 204 -13.88 22.48 9.90
N SER A 205 -14.47 23.24 10.83
CA SER A 205 -13.94 23.36 12.19
C SER A 205 -14.00 22.03 12.94
N ALA A 206 -13.02 21.81 13.81
CA ALA A 206 -13.01 20.68 14.74
C ALA A 206 -14.30 20.62 15.56
N LYS A 207 -14.87 19.42 15.71
CA LYS A 207 -16.04 19.19 16.57
C LYS A 207 -15.60 19.01 18.02
N ARG A 208 -16.49 19.34 18.96
CA ARG A 208 -16.25 19.08 20.38
C ARG A 208 -16.35 17.58 20.65
N HIS A 209 -15.55 17.08 21.59
CA HIS A 209 -15.52 15.67 21.98
C HIS A 209 -16.92 15.04 22.16
N GLU A 210 -17.81 15.70 22.90
CA GLU A 210 -19.19 15.24 23.15
C GLU A 210 -19.99 15.02 21.86
N GLU A 211 -19.81 15.89 20.87
CA GLU A 211 -20.48 15.80 19.57
C GLU A 211 -19.92 14.65 18.74
N ILE A 212 -18.61 14.45 18.77
CA ILE A 212 -17.93 13.35 18.06
C ILE A 212 -18.41 12.01 18.61
N ILE A 213 -18.43 11.85 19.93
CA ILE A 213 -18.92 10.61 20.56
C ILE A 213 -20.38 10.36 20.22
N LYS A 214 -21.21 11.41 20.20
CA LYS A 214 -22.61 11.27 19.75
C LYS A 214 -22.70 10.75 18.31
N ILE A 215 -21.94 11.33 17.38
CA ILE A 215 -21.91 10.89 15.97
C ILE A 215 -21.49 9.42 15.86
N LEU A 216 -20.44 9.02 16.58
CA LEU A 216 -19.97 7.62 16.55
C LEU A 216 -21.00 6.65 17.12
N ARG A 217 -21.70 7.03 18.21
CA ARG A 217 -22.80 6.23 18.78
C ARG A 217 -23.98 6.11 17.83
N ASP A 218 -24.38 7.21 17.19
CA ASP A 218 -25.48 7.22 16.22
C ASP A 218 -25.17 6.36 14.98
N GLY A 219 -23.88 6.22 14.65
CA GLY A 219 -23.37 5.34 13.60
C GLY A 219 -23.08 3.89 14.03
N ALA A 220 -23.20 3.55 15.32
CA ALA A 220 -22.93 2.21 15.84
C ALA A 220 -23.92 1.17 15.31
N GLY A 221 -23.43 -0.01 14.94
CA GLY A 221 -24.23 -1.07 14.29
C GLY A 221 -24.57 -0.76 12.82
N LYS A 222 -24.16 0.40 12.29
CA LYS A 222 -24.29 0.78 10.89
C LYS A 222 -22.92 0.93 10.26
N GLN A 223 -22.30 2.09 10.46
CA GLN A 223 -20.98 2.41 9.95
C GLN A 223 -19.89 1.87 10.87
N PHE A 224 -20.13 1.86 12.18
CA PHE A 224 -19.14 1.53 13.20
C PHE A 224 -19.54 0.33 14.04
N ASP A 225 -18.56 -0.37 14.57
CA ASP A 225 -18.77 -1.40 15.59
C ASP A 225 -19.01 -0.75 16.96
N GLY A 226 -20.16 -1.00 17.56
CA GLY A 226 -20.52 -0.43 18.86
C GLY A 226 -19.60 -0.82 20.01
N ASN A 227 -19.01 -2.02 19.97
CA ASN A 227 -18.04 -2.45 20.99
C ASN A 227 -16.75 -1.64 20.88
N VAL A 228 -16.30 -1.36 19.65
CA VAL A 228 -15.13 -0.54 19.37
C VAL A 228 -15.38 0.91 19.79
N VAL A 229 -16.55 1.48 19.48
CA VAL A 229 -16.94 2.82 19.94
C VAL A 229 -16.91 2.91 21.47
N HIS A 230 -17.45 1.89 22.15
CA HIS A 230 -17.42 1.86 23.63
C HIS A 230 -15.99 1.74 24.20
N ALA A 231 -15.13 0.96 23.56
CA ALA A 231 -13.72 0.83 23.94
C ALA A 231 -12.97 2.17 23.76
N LEU A 232 -13.22 2.89 22.66
CA LEU A 232 -12.68 4.24 22.44
C LEU A 232 -13.12 5.21 23.54
N GLU A 233 -14.40 5.23 23.88
CA GLU A 233 -14.91 6.09 24.95
C GLU A 233 -14.28 5.79 26.32
N ARG A 234 -13.98 4.51 26.60
CA ARG A 234 -13.31 4.11 27.83
C ARG A 234 -11.88 4.63 27.84
N TRP A 235 -11.14 4.42 26.75
CA TRP A 235 -9.76 4.90 26.62
C TRP A 235 -9.66 6.43 26.76
N LEU A 236 -10.57 7.18 26.15
CA LEU A 236 -10.61 8.65 26.22
C LEU A 236 -10.96 9.16 27.63
N ARG A 237 -11.83 8.47 28.37
CA ARG A 237 -12.20 8.83 29.76
C ARG A 237 -11.05 8.69 30.76
N GLU A 238 -10.08 7.84 30.48
CA GLU A 238 -8.87 7.70 31.29
C GLU A 238 -7.88 8.88 31.14
N GLY A 239 -8.28 9.96 30.45
CA GLY A 239 -7.45 11.17 30.29
C GLY A 239 -6.36 11.04 29.23
N ARG A 240 -6.36 9.97 28.43
CA ARG A 240 -5.36 9.69 27.40
C ARG A 240 -5.65 10.41 26.09
N LEU A 241 -5.88 11.73 26.14
CA LEU A 241 -6.15 12.50 24.94
C LEU A 241 -4.90 12.56 24.04
N PRO A 242 -5.03 12.43 22.70
CA PRO A 242 -3.89 12.46 21.77
C PRO A 242 -3.01 13.71 21.88
N ALA A 243 -3.58 14.84 22.34
CA ALA A 243 -2.87 16.10 22.52
C ALA A 243 -1.91 16.13 23.73
N GLN A 244 -1.97 15.16 24.64
CA GLN A 244 -1.21 15.17 25.90
C GLN A 244 -0.18 14.05 26.03
N SER A 245 -0.16 13.08 25.12
CA SER A 245 0.85 12.02 25.10
C SER A 245 1.94 12.33 24.07
N GLU A 246 2.82 13.29 24.40
CA GLU A 246 4.12 13.46 23.73
C GLU A 246 5.11 12.33 24.07
N HIS A 247 4.69 11.34 24.87
CA HIS A 247 5.52 10.24 25.36
C HIS A 247 5.02 8.86 24.90
N SER A 248 4.66 8.73 23.62
CA SER A 248 4.53 7.42 22.99
C SER A 248 5.70 7.16 22.05
N THR A 249 6.42 6.08 22.38
CA THR A 249 7.65 5.49 21.85
C THR A 249 7.67 5.21 20.34
N ASP A 250 7.57 6.23 19.48
CA ASP A 250 7.91 6.06 18.07
C ASP A 250 8.88 7.17 17.62
N ASP A 251 10.15 6.94 17.96
CA ASP A 251 11.31 7.74 17.53
C ASP A 251 11.28 8.02 16.02
N ILE A 252 10.73 7.09 15.22
CA ILE A 252 10.62 7.21 13.76
C ILE A 252 9.71 8.37 13.36
N LEU A 253 8.49 8.45 13.89
CA LEU A 253 7.57 9.52 13.52
C LEU A 253 7.98 10.86 14.11
N GLU A 254 8.55 10.87 15.31
CA GLU A 254 9.12 12.09 15.87
C GLU A 254 10.30 12.58 15.04
N ALA A 255 11.18 11.68 14.59
CA ALA A 255 12.27 12.01 13.69
C ALA A 255 11.74 12.59 12.37
N ILE A 256 10.79 11.92 11.71
CA ILE A 256 10.17 12.39 10.45
C ILE A 256 9.53 13.77 10.65
N CYS A 257 8.76 13.96 11.73
CA CYS A 257 8.11 15.24 12.00
C CYS A 257 9.09 16.37 12.38
N ARG A 258 10.26 16.04 12.96
CA ARG A 258 11.29 16.99 13.38
C ARG A 258 12.37 17.25 12.31
N GLN A 259 12.48 16.40 11.29
CA GLN A 259 13.61 16.39 10.37
C GLN A 259 13.62 17.54 9.34
N GLN A 260 14.84 17.97 9.01
CA GLN A 260 15.21 18.48 7.69
C GLN A 260 15.44 17.26 6.78
N PHE A 261 14.77 17.20 5.62
CA PHE A 261 14.90 16.08 4.68
C PHE A 261 16.35 15.90 4.22
N HIS A 262 16.84 14.65 4.20
CA HIS A 262 18.11 14.33 3.56
C HIS A 262 17.91 14.09 2.06
N GLU A 263 18.96 14.24 1.25
CA GLU A 263 18.90 14.06 -0.21
C GLU A 263 18.36 12.67 -0.61
N GLN A 264 18.73 11.63 0.15
CA GLN A 264 18.25 10.26 -0.07
C GLN A 264 16.74 10.10 0.16
N ASP A 265 16.16 10.84 1.11
CA ASP A 265 14.73 10.79 1.41
C ASP A 265 13.90 11.41 0.28
N ILE A 266 14.43 12.47 -0.34
CA ILE A 266 13.80 13.15 -1.49
C ILE A 266 13.77 12.23 -2.71
N ILE A 267 14.89 11.54 -2.97
CA ILE A 267 14.99 10.58 -4.08
C ILE A 267 13.97 9.46 -3.86
N LEU A 268 13.93 8.87 -2.67
CA LEU A 268 12.98 7.80 -2.33
C LEU A 268 11.53 8.25 -2.48
N ALA A 269 11.19 9.45 -1.98
CA ALA A 269 9.86 10.03 -2.15
C ALA A 269 9.49 10.26 -3.62
N SER A 270 10.43 10.73 -4.44
CA SER A 270 10.25 10.89 -5.88
C SER A 270 10.00 9.55 -6.58
N THR A 271 10.78 8.53 -6.25
CA THR A 271 10.59 7.16 -6.80
C THR A 271 9.23 6.60 -6.43
N ILE A 272 8.80 6.73 -5.16
CA ILE A 272 7.47 6.30 -4.73
C ILE A 272 6.37 7.04 -5.52
N ASN A 273 6.47 8.36 -5.71
CA ASN A 273 5.50 9.11 -6.51
C ASN A 273 5.42 8.63 -7.97
N GLN A 274 6.56 8.30 -8.58
CA GLN A 274 6.61 7.75 -9.94
C GLN A 274 5.93 6.37 -10.00
N ILE A 275 6.15 5.52 -8.99
CA ILE A 275 5.49 4.22 -8.85
C ILE A 275 3.97 4.41 -8.78
N PHE A 276 3.47 5.31 -7.92
CA PHE A 276 2.03 5.60 -7.83
C PHE A 276 1.43 6.03 -9.16
N SER A 277 2.14 6.90 -9.90
CA SER A 277 1.70 7.38 -11.21
C SER A 277 1.65 6.26 -12.24
N HIS A 278 2.63 5.36 -12.22
CA HIS A 278 2.69 4.25 -13.17
C HIS A 278 1.66 3.15 -12.87
N LEU A 279 1.48 2.79 -11.60
CA LEU A 279 0.44 1.86 -11.19
C LEU A 279 -0.96 2.41 -11.51
N HIS A 280 -1.17 3.73 -11.39
CA HIS A 280 -2.39 4.37 -11.88
C HIS A 280 -2.61 4.13 -13.37
N LEU A 281 -1.59 4.31 -14.21
CA LEU A 281 -1.68 4.02 -15.64
C LEU A 281 -2.02 2.55 -15.91
N LEU A 282 -1.39 1.61 -15.18
CA LEU A 282 -1.69 0.19 -15.33
C LEU A 282 -3.15 -0.12 -15.02
N HIS A 283 -3.68 0.39 -13.91
CA HIS A 283 -5.09 0.23 -13.54
C HIS A 283 -6.08 0.88 -14.52
N GLN A 284 -5.65 1.89 -15.30
CA GLN A 284 -6.51 2.54 -16.29
C GLN A 284 -6.48 1.85 -17.66
N LEU A 285 -5.36 1.21 -17.99
CA LEU A 285 -5.12 0.63 -19.31
C LEU A 285 -5.37 -0.87 -19.37
N TYR A 286 -5.30 -1.56 -18.22
CA TYR A 286 -5.34 -3.02 -18.15
C TYR A 286 -6.30 -3.50 -17.05
N ASP A 287 -6.90 -4.67 -17.27
CA ASP A 287 -7.88 -5.24 -16.36
C ASP A 287 -7.24 -5.79 -15.06
N GLY A 288 -5.95 -6.15 -15.10
CA GLY A 288 -5.20 -6.65 -13.94
C GLY A 288 -3.70 -6.66 -14.20
N PHE A 289 -2.91 -6.84 -13.15
CA PHE A 289 -1.47 -7.08 -13.24
C PHE A 289 -0.94 -7.80 -11.99
N SER A 290 0.15 -8.54 -12.16
CA SER A 290 0.93 -9.19 -11.12
C SER A 290 2.42 -8.85 -11.30
N LEU A 291 3.18 -8.85 -10.21
CA LEU A 291 4.64 -8.74 -10.29
C LEU A 291 5.26 -9.98 -9.66
N ILE A 292 6.22 -10.57 -10.36
CA ILE A 292 6.92 -11.79 -9.99
C ILE A 292 8.39 -11.46 -9.79
N ASP A 293 8.97 -11.85 -8.67
CA ASP A 293 10.39 -11.64 -8.38
C ASP A 293 11.32 -12.67 -9.03
N SER A 294 12.63 -12.47 -8.88
CA SER A 294 13.65 -13.39 -9.40
C SER A 294 13.61 -14.79 -8.78
N ASP A 295 12.97 -14.94 -7.62
CA ASP A 295 12.75 -16.21 -6.93
C ASP A 295 11.43 -16.87 -7.36
N MET A 296 10.80 -16.35 -8.42
CA MET A 296 9.53 -16.81 -8.96
C MET A 296 8.38 -16.67 -7.97
N ARG A 297 8.35 -15.62 -7.14
CA ARG A 297 7.26 -15.38 -6.19
C ARG A 297 6.44 -14.16 -6.56
N TYR A 298 5.12 -14.25 -6.35
CA TYR A 298 4.25 -13.09 -6.49
C TYR A 298 4.54 -12.08 -5.38
N VAL A 299 4.96 -10.87 -5.76
CA VAL A 299 5.21 -9.75 -4.84
C VAL A 299 4.10 -8.69 -4.90
N VAL A 300 3.38 -8.62 -6.02
CA VAL A 300 2.17 -7.79 -6.16
C VAL A 300 1.08 -8.59 -6.84
N TRP A 301 -0.13 -8.47 -6.30
CA TRP A 301 -1.35 -9.03 -6.86
C TRP A 301 -2.43 -7.96 -6.81
N SER A 302 -2.74 -7.40 -7.98
CA SER A 302 -3.70 -6.30 -8.11
C SER A 302 -5.14 -6.77 -7.88
N ASN A 303 -6.01 -5.84 -7.44
CA ASN A 303 -7.44 -6.09 -7.30
C ASN A 303 -8.09 -6.56 -8.62
N GLY A 304 -7.61 -6.07 -9.76
CA GLY A 304 -8.09 -6.51 -11.07
C GLY A 304 -7.95 -8.01 -11.30
N LEU A 305 -6.83 -8.61 -10.86
CA LEU A 305 -6.68 -10.07 -10.91
C LEU A 305 -7.59 -10.80 -9.91
N GLU A 306 -7.89 -10.20 -8.76
CA GLU A 306 -8.88 -10.76 -7.84
C GLU A 306 -10.27 -10.80 -8.49
N ASP A 307 -10.67 -9.76 -9.22
CA ASP A 307 -11.95 -9.69 -9.92
C ASP A 307 -12.02 -10.67 -11.11
N ILE A 308 -10.94 -10.76 -11.89
CA ILE A 308 -10.85 -11.65 -13.06
C ILE A 308 -10.78 -13.11 -12.63
N LEU A 309 -9.89 -13.45 -11.69
CA LEU A 309 -9.53 -14.85 -11.38
C LEU A 309 -10.17 -15.38 -10.09
N GLY A 310 -10.60 -14.51 -9.19
CA GLY A 310 -11.21 -14.89 -7.91
C GLY A 310 -10.22 -15.32 -6.82
N TYR A 311 -8.91 -15.29 -7.09
CA TYR A 311 -7.88 -15.51 -6.07
C TYR A 311 -7.55 -14.19 -5.37
N GLY A 312 -7.63 -14.17 -4.05
CA GLY A 312 -7.26 -12.98 -3.27
C GLY A 312 -5.75 -12.82 -3.14
N ALA A 313 -5.27 -11.58 -2.98
CA ALA A 313 -3.84 -11.35 -2.82
C ALA A 313 -3.22 -12.08 -1.61
N THR A 314 -3.95 -12.26 -0.52
CA THR A 314 -3.47 -13.01 0.65
C THR A 314 -3.20 -14.49 0.35
N GLU A 315 -3.84 -15.04 -0.68
CA GLU A 315 -3.62 -16.41 -1.16
C GLU A 315 -2.43 -16.50 -2.11
N MET A 316 -2.22 -15.46 -2.92
CA MET A 316 -1.24 -15.46 -4.01
C MET A 316 0.13 -14.91 -3.61
N LEU A 317 0.18 -13.87 -2.78
CA LEU A 317 1.43 -13.21 -2.41
C LEU A 317 2.39 -14.17 -1.69
N GLY A 318 3.65 -14.14 -2.09
CA GLY A 318 4.71 -15.03 -1.61
C GLY A 318 4.63 -16.47 -2.13
N GLN A 319 3.54 -16.87 -2.80
CA GLN A 319 3.47 -18.16 -3.48
C GLN A 319 4.40 -18.18 -4.68
N SER A 320 4.93 -19.36 -5.00
CA SER A 320 5.69 -19.54 -6.22
C SER A 320 4.78 -19.52 -7.44
N TRP A 321 5.09 -18.66 -8.40
CA TRP A 321 4.57 -18.70 -9.75
C TRP A 321 4.99 -20.02 -10.41
N ASN A 322 4.03 -20.66 -11.07
CA ASN A 322 4.24 -21.79 -11.97
C ASN A 322 2.98 -21.98 -12.81
N THR A 323 3.02 -22.88 -13.79
CA THR A 323 1.90 -23.14 -14.72
C THR A 323 0.63 -23.70 -14.07
N LYS A 324 0.69 -24.04 -12.78
CA LYS A 324 -0.44 -24.54 -11.98
C LYS A 324 -0.91 -23.51 -10.95
N ASN A 325 -0.27 -22.34 -10.84
CA ASN A 325 -0.59 -21.35 -9.82
C ASN A 325 -0.49 -19.90 -10.34
N PRO A 326 -1.60 -19.30 -10.84
CA PRO A 326 -2.86 -19.98 -11.13
C PRO A 326 -2.72 -20.92 -12.34
N PRO A 327 -3.63 -21.89 -12.57
CA PRO A 327 -3.48 -22.83 -13.67
C PRO A 327 -3.66 -22.16 -15.05
N TYR A 328 -2.59 -22.14 -15.85
CA TYR A 328 -2.58 -21.63 -17.24
C TYR A 328 -2.90 -22.74 -18.24
N PHE A 329 -3.60 -22.36 -19.31
CA PHE A 329 -3.93 -23.16 -20.48
C PHE A 329 -3.68 -22.34 -21.73
N ASP A 330 -3.30 -23.00 -22.82
CA ASP A 330 -3.25 -22.38 -24.14
C ASP A 330 -4.67 -22.15 -24.69
N VAL A 331 -4.75 -21.53 -25.87
CA VAL A 331 -6.02 -21.27 -26.57
C VAL A 331 -6.83 -22.54 -26.86
N ASP A 332 -6.15 -23.69 -26.98
CA ASP A 332 -6.74 -25.00 -27.22
C ASP A 332 -7.16 -25.71 -25.91
N GLY A 333 -6.97 -25.08 -24.75
CA GLY A 333 -7.35 -25.61 -23.45
C GLY A 333 -6.38 -26.67 -22.89
N LYS A 334 -5.18 -26.79 -23.46
CA LYS A 334 -4.12 -27.69 -22.95
C LYS A 334 -3.21 -26.92 -22.02
N GLN A 335 -2.68 -27.62 -21.00
CA GLN A 335 -1.68 -27.01 -20.13
C GLN A 335 -0.36 -26.88 -20.91
N PRO A 336 0.15 -25.66 -21.11
CA PRO A 336 1.40 -25.46 -21.84
C PRO A 336 2.58 -26.07 -21.06
N LEU A 337 3.62 -26.45 -21.80
CA LEU A 337 4.93 -26.75 -21.20
C LEU A 337 5.43 -25.49 -20.48
N GLU A 338 6.13 -25.65 -19.35
CA GLU A 338 6.58 -24.50 -18.56
C GLU A 338 7.43 -23.52 -19.40
N GLN A 339 8.34 -24.02 -20.24
CA GLN A 339 9.18 -23.20 -21.12
C GLN A 339 8.40 -22.43 -22.19
N ALA A 340 7.19 -22.90 -22.54
CA ALA A 340 6.33 -22.23 -23.51
C ALA A 340 5.53 -21.08 -22.87
N CYS A 341 5.49 -20.98 -21.54
CA CYS A 341 4.76 -19.94 -20.85
C CYS A 341 5.42 -18.56 -21.02
N PRO A 342 4.62 -17.49 -21.22
CA PRO A 342 5.13 -16.14 -21.43
C PRO A 342 6.16 -15.69 -20.39
N VAL A 343 5.93 -15.90 -19.10
CA VAL A 343 6.87 -15.54 -18.02
C VAL A 343 8.22 -16.24 -18.19
N ASN A 344 8.24 -17.56 -18.38
CA ASN A 344 9.50 -18.30 -18.55
C ASN A 344 10.24 -17.87 -19.83
N ARG A 345 9.52 -17.54 -20.91
CA ARG A 345 10.14 -16.99 -22.13
C ARG A 345 10.77 -15.62 -21.89
N VAL A 346 10.12 -14.76 -21.09
CA VAL A 346 10.71 -13.49 -20.66
C VAL A 346 11.98 -13.74 -19.86
N LEU A 347 11.96 -14.67 -18.90
CA LEU A 347 13.11 -15.02 -18.08
C LEU A 347 14.29 -15.55 -18.89
N GLU A 348 14.03 -16.39 -19.89
CA GLU A 348 15.07 -16.98 -20.74
C GLU A 348 15.68 -15.98 -21.74
N THR A 349 14.88 -15.07 -22.28
CA THR A 349 15.31 -14.21 -23.40
C THR A 349 15.52 -12.74 -23.04
N GLY A 350 15.03 -12.30 -21.89
CA GLY A 350 15.03 -10.89 -21.46
C GLY A 350 14.18 -9.98 -22.34
N LYS A 351 13.24 -10.52 -23.13
CA LYS A 351 12.37 -9.76 -24.04
C LYS A 351 10.92 -9.89 -23.61
N GLN A 352 10.13 -8.85 -23.88
CA GLN A 352 8.69 -8.90 -23.66
C GLN A 352 7.99 -9.92 -24.57
N PHE A 353 6.94 -10.55 -24.05
CA PHE A 353 6.06 -11.43 -24.82
C PHE A 353 4.60 -11.11 -24.54
N THR A 354 3.78 -11.25 -25.57
CA THR A 354 2.31 -11.17 -25.46
C THR A 354 1.73 -12.45 -26.02
N GLN A 355 0.76 -13.03 -25.32
CA GLN A 355 0.10 -14.25 -25.74
C GLN A 355 -1.31 -14.37 -25.16
N ASP A 356 -2.25 -14.82 -25.98
CA ASP A 356 -3.58 -15.23 -25.52
C ASP A 356 -3.50 -16.52 -24.70
N VAL A 357 -4.02 -16.48 -23.48
CA VAL A 357 -4.05 -17.62 -22.56
C VAL A 357 -5.43 -17.78 -21.93
N GLN A 358 -5.69 -19.00 -21.45
CA GLN A 358 -6.82 -19.31 -20.60
C GLN A 358 -6.31 -19.55 -19.17
N ILE A 359 -6.83 -18.84 -18.19
CA ILE A 359 -6.48 -19.02 -16.79
C ILE A 359 -7.69 -19.56 -16.06
N ARG A 360 -7.50 -20.64 -15.29
CA ARG A 360 -8.57 -21.19 -14.47
C ARG A 360 -8.85 -20.27 -13.28
N ARG A 361 -10.10 -19.86 -13.16
CA ARG A 361 -10.63 -19.09 -12.03
C ARG A 361 -10.81 -19.98 -10.82
N LYS A 362 -10.88 -19.39 -9.63
CA LYS A 362 -11.11 -20.10 -8.36
C LYS A 362 -12.42 -20.88 -8.32
N ASP A 363 -13.46 -20.40 -9.01
CA ASP A 363 -14.77 -21.06 -9.12
C ASP A 363 -14.79 -22.26 -10.10
N GLY A 364 -13.65 -22.54 -10.75
CA GLY A 364 -13.50 -23.60 -11.76
C GLY A 364 -13.80 -23.15 -13.19
N GLY A 365 -14.26 -21.91 -13.40
CA GLY A 365 -14.42 -21.29 -14.72
C GLY A 365 -13.09 -20.99 -15.40
N MET A 366 -13.13 -20.61 -16.68
CA MET A 366 -11.95 -20.17 -17.43
C MET A 366 -12.08 -18.69 -17.77
N ALA A 367 -11.05 -17.91 -17.47
CA ALA A 367 -10.88 -16.54 -17.94
C ALA A 367 -9.97 -16.55 -19.17
N ARG A 368 -10.40 -15.91 -20.26
CA ARG A 368 -9.57 -15.69 -21.45
C ARG A 368 -8.96 -14.30 -21.33
N VAL A 369 -7.63 -14.23 -21.37
CA VAL A 369 -6.90 -12.97 -21.23
C VAL A 369 -5.77 -12.93 -22.27
N GLU A 370 -5.52 -11.73 -22.81
CA GLU A 370 -4.29 -11.45 -23.52
C GLU A 370 -3.24 -11.12 -22.45
N LEU A 371 -2.29 -12.01 -22.22
CA LEU A 371 -1.27 -11.84 -21.19
C LEU A 371 -0.03 -11.19 -21.79
N GLN A 372 0.35 -10.03 -21.27
CA GLN A 372 1.60 -9.36 -21.60
C GLN A 372 2.60 -9.56 -20.45
N CYS A 373 3.74 -10.18 -20.74
CA CYS A 373 4.84 -10.33 -19.80
C CYS A 373 5.99 -9.40 -20.18
N VAL A 374 6.39 -8.54 -19.25
CA VAL A 374 7.44 -7.53 -19.42
C VAL A 374 8.62 -7.82 -18.47
N PRO A 375 9.87 -7.92 -18.97
CA PRO A 375 11.03 -8.11 -18.11
C PRO A 375 11.33 -6.85 -17.31
N LEU A 376 11.73 -7.04 -16.05
CA LEU A 376 12.13 -5.97 -15.15
C LEU A 376 13.66 -5.97 -15.04
N LEU A 377 14.31 -5.13 -15.85
CA LEU A 377 15.75 -5.11 -16.09
C LEU A 377 16.41 -3.88 -15.45
N ASP A 378 17.54 -4.06 -14.77
CA ASP A 378 18.34 -2.94 -14.26
C ASP A 378 19.22 -2.27 -15.32
N ASN A 379 20.00 -1.26 -14.90
CA ASN A 379 20.88 -0.49 -15.77
C ASN A 379 22.00 -1.33 -16.41
N GLU A 380 22.35 -2.46 -15.82
CA GLU A 380 23.32 -3.41 -16.37
C GLU A 380 22.64 -4.48 -17.23
N GLY A 381 21.32 -4.41 -17.43
CA GLY A 381 20.53 -5.38 -18.18
C GLY A 381 20.29 -6.68 -17.41
N ARG A 382 20.50 -6.69 -16.10
CA ARG A 382 20.22 -7.88 -15.27
C ARG A 382 18.74 -7.94 -14.95
N LEU A 383 18.19 -9.15 -15.05
CA LEU A 383 16.79 -9.42 -14.78
C LEU A 383 16.52 -9.56 -13.29
N HIS A 384 15.57 -8.80 -12.78
CA HIS A 384 15.13 -8.87 -11.39
C HIS A 384 13.76 -9.51 -11.23
N GLY A 385 12.96 -9.58 -12.30
CA GLY A 385 11.66 -10.26 -12.30
C GLY A 385 10.85 -9.98 -13.56
N VAL A 386 9.55 -10.26 -13.48
CA VAL A 386 8.60 -10.12 -14.59
C VAL A 386 7.34 -9.45 -14.11
N ALA A 387 6.84 -8.48 -14.88
CA ALA A 387 5.49 -7.96 -14.74
C ALA A 387 4.56 -8.75 -15.67
N GLU A 388 3.51 -9.34 -15.12
CA GLU A 388 2.37 -9.88 -15.87
C GLU A 388 1.27 -8.82 -15.89
N ILE A 389 0.79 -8.47 -17.08
CA ILE A 389 -0.23 -7.43 -17.31
C ILE A 389 -1.33 -8.04 -18.17
#